data_AF-A0A8J4ITD9-F1
#
_entry.id   AF-A0A8J4ITD9-F1
#
_cell.length_a   1.000
_cell.length_b   1.000
_cell.length_c   1.000
_cell.angle_alpha   90.00
_cell.angle_beta   90.00
_cell.angle_gamma   90.00
#
_symmetry.space_group_name_H-M   'P 1'
#
loop_
_entity.id
_entity.type
_entity.pdbx_description
1 polymer ?
#
loop_
_entity_poly.entity_id
_entity_poly.type
_entity_poly.pdbx_seq_one_letter_code
_entity_poly.pdbx_strand_id
1 'polypeptide(L)'
;MAAGAVEVWRLQWRLKELEQRVGDGICGSRKVVDELAKVQVALSNIAGKRERIKILFKKIEDVIKYLDHQYIDRMAVTDAMKLQFILAEEQVIPSRAAFLEQVKNLQPILESASIQAVPDHAAKLQRLSQIHIQQQ
;
A
#
# COMPACT_ATOMS: atom_id res chain seq x y z
N MET A 1 -41.39 12.13 -72.33
CA MET A 1 -40.00 12.38 -72.75
C MET A 1 -39.29 13.45 -71.90
N ALA A 2 -39.93 14.55 -71.48
CA ALA A 2 -39.25 15.62 -70.74
C ALA A 2 -38.94 15.32 -69.24
N ALA A 3 -39.80 14.59 -68.52
CA ALA A 3 -39.60 14.31 -67.10
C ALA A 3 -38.36 13.42 -66.82
N GLY A 4 -38.11 12.43 -67.67
CA GLY A 4 -36.95 11.55 -67.56
C GLY A 4 -35.61 12.28 -67.75
N ALA A 5 -35.57 13.33 -68.56
CA ALA A 5 -34.36 14.12 -68.78
C ALA A 5 -33.94 14.92 -67.53
N VAL A 6 -34.92 15.40 -66.76
CA VAL A 6 -34.67 16.13 -65.50
C VAL A 6 -34.17 15.20 -64.41
N GLU A 7 -34.70 13.98 -64.33
CA GLU A 7 -34.22 12.96 -63.40
C GLU A 7 -32.80 12.51 -63.72
N VAL A 8 -32.48 12.32 -65.00
CA VAL A 8 -31.13 11.98 -65.45
C VAL A 8 -30.12 13.08 -65.09
N TRP A 9 -30.47 14.35 -65.29
CA TRP A 9 -29.62 15.48 -64.88
C TRP A 9 -29.36 15.52 -63.38
N ARG A 10 -30.41 15.29 -62.57
CA ARG A 10 -30.30 15.23 -61.11
C ARG A 10 -29.39 14.09 -60.67
N LEU A 11 -29.54 12.92 -61.30
CA LEU A 11 -28.72 11.76 -61.00
C LEU A 11 -27.27 11.97 -61.41
N GLN A 12 -27.01 12.62 -62.54
CA GLN A 12 -25.66 12.98 -62.97
C GLN A 12 -24.98 13.96 -62.00
N TRP A 13 -25.70 14.97 -61.50
CA TRP A 13 -25.16 15.88 -60.49
C TRP A 13 -24.77 15.14 -59.21
N ARG A 14 -25.66 14.28 -58.71
CA ARG A 14 -25.41 13.47 -57.51
C ARG A 14 -24.26 12.48 -57.71
N LEU A 15 -24.15 11.89 -58.90
CA LEU A 15 -23.06 10.98 -59.22
C LEU A 15 -21.73 11.72 -59.20
N LYS A 16 -21.66 12.90 -59.82
CA LYS A 16 -20.46 13.74 -59.84
C LYS A 16 -20.03 14.19 -58.44
N GLU A 17 -20.98 14.53 -57.57
CA GLU A 17 -20.71 14.81 -56.15
C GLU A 17 -20.17 13.58 -55.41
N LEU A 18 -20.71 12.39 -55.68
CA LEU A 18 -20.24 11.15 -55.08
C LEU A 18 -18.84 10.76 -55.56
N GLU A 19 -18.58 10.91 -56.86
CA GLU A 19 -17.24 10.73 -57.45
C GLU A 19 -16.23 11.72 -56.86
N GLN A 20 -16.63 12.98 -56.67
CA GLN A 20 -15.76 13.98 -56.05
C GLN A 20 -15.48 13.70 -54.56
N ARG A 21 -16.45 13.14 -53.83
CA ARG A 21 -16.29 12.76 -52.40
C ARG A 21 -15.50 11.47 -52.21
N VAL A 22 -15.61 10.52 -53.14
CA VAL A 22 -14.86 9.25 -53.12
C VAL A 22 -13.46 9.41 -53.74
N GLY A 23 -13.25 10.47 -54.52
CA GLY A 23 -12.01 10.77 -55.24
C GLY A 23 -12.02 10.15 -56.64
N ASP A 24 -11.48 10.89 -57.62
CA ASP A 24 -11.37 10.44 -59.01
C ASP A 24 -10.59 9.12 -59.09
N GLY A 25 -11.20 8.15 -59.75
CA GLY A 25 -10.96 6.73 -59.54
C GLY A 25 -9.62 6.22 -60.08
N ILE A 26 -8.62 6.12 -59.20
CA ILE A 26 -7.51 5.14 -59.34
C ILE A 26 -7.44 4.22 -58.10
N CYS A 27 -8.17 4.53 -57.04
CA CYS A 27 -8.18 3.76 -55.80
C CYS A 27 -9.62 3.28 -55.53
N GLY A 28 -9.95 2.09 -56.03
CA GLY A 28 -11.29 1.51 -55.92
C GLY A 28 -11.84 1.57 -54.49
N SER A 29 -13.14 1.85 -54.36
CA SER A 29 -13.91 1.90 -53.10
C SER A 29 -13.56 0.80 -52.09
N ARG A 30 -13.17 -0.38 -52.60
CA ARG A 30 -12.64 -1.50 -51.82
C ARG A 30 -11.43 -1.15 -50.96
N LYS A 31 -10.48 -0.35 -51.47
CA LYS A 31 -9.30 0.11 -50.73
C LYS A 31 -9.66 1.07 -49.61
N VAL A 32 -10.62 1.97 -49.80
CA VAL A 32 -11.09 2.88 -48.72
C VAL A 32 -11.77 2.08 -47.61
N VAL A 33 -12.59 1.10 -47.98
CA VAL A 33 -13.21 0.17 -47.02
C VAL A 33 -12.15 -0.68 -46.31
N ASP A 34 -11.14 -1.17 -47.03
CA ASP A 34 -10.04 -1.94 -46.47
C ASP A 34 -9.16 -1.09 -45.53
N GLU A 35 -8.84 0.15 -45.89
CA GLU A 35 -8.10 1.08 -45.03
C GLU A 35 -8.93 1.46 -43.80
N LEU A 36 -10.24 1.68 -43.95
CA LEU A 36 -11.13 1.92 -42.82
C LEU A 36 -11.18 0.69 -41.89
N ALA A 37 -11.23 -0.52 -42.45
CA ALA A 37 -11.17 -1.76 -41.68
C ALA A 37 -9.82 -1.91 -40.96
N LYS A 38 -8.69 -1.57 -41.61
CA LYS A 38 -7.37 -1.55 -40.97
C LYS A 38 -7.32 -0.55 -39.82
N VAL A 39 -7.88 0.65 -40.00
CA VAL A 39 -7.97 1.67 -38.93
C VAL A 39 -8.84 1.17 -37.78
N GLN A 40 -9.97 0.52 -38.06
CA GLN A 40 -10.84 -0.06 -37.04
C GLN A 40 -10.13 -1.16 -36.23
N VAL A 41 -9.37 -2.03 -36.90
CA VAL A 41 -8.54 -3.06 -36.25
C VAL A 41 -7.42 -2.42 -35.44
N ALA A 42 -6.75 -1.38 -35.96
CA ALA A 42 -5.73 -0.63 -35.24
C ALA A 42 -6.29 0.04 -33.99
N LEU A 43 -7.46 0.68 -34.08
CA LEU A 43 -8.15 1.30 -32.94
C LEU A 43 -8.55 0.26 -31.89
N SER A 44 -9.06 -0.89 -32.32
CA SER A 44 -9.40 -2.01 -31.43
C SER A 44 -8.16 -2.58 -30.73
N ASN A 45 -7.04 -2.69 -31.45
CA ASN A 45 -5.76 -3.10 -30.89
C ASN A 45 -5.20 -2.07 -29.89
N ILE A 46 -5.35 -0.78 -30.17
CA ILE A 46 -4.94 0.30 -29.26
C ILE A 46 -5.81 0.28 -27.99
N ALA A 47 -7.13 0.15 -28.12
CA ALA A 47 -8.05 0.03 -27.00
C ALA A 47 -7.72 -1.22 -26.14
N GLY A 48 -7.48 -2.36 -26.77
CA GLY A 48 -7.09 -3.60 -26.09
C GLY A 48 -5.73 -3.48 -25.37
N LYS A 49 -4.72 -2.85 -25.98
CA LYS A 49 -3.42 -2.58 -25.34
C LYS A 49 -3.58 -1.62 -24.16
N ARG A 50 -4.41 -0.59 -24.28
CA ARG A 50 -4.68 0.38 -23.21
C ARG A 50 -5.31 -0.28 -21.98
N GLU A 51 -6.28 -1.18 -22.16
CA GLU A 51 -6.86 -1.92 -21.04
C GLU A 51 -5.88 -2.89 -20.40
N ARG A 52 -5.03 -3.56 -21.18
CA ARG A 52 -3.93 -4.41 -20.63
C ARG A 52 -2.95 -3.59 -19.82
N ILE A 53 -2.54 -2.42 -20.31
CA ILE A 53 -1.65 -1.49 -19.60
C ILE A 53 -2.31 -1.05 -18.30
N LYS A 54 -3.61 -0.69 -18.32
CA LYS A 54 -4.35 -0.30 -17.11
C LYS A 54 -4.41 -1.42 -16.06
N ILE A 55 -4.64 -2.67 -16.49
CA ILE A 55 -4.62 -3.84 -15.60
C ILE A 55 -3.21 -4.07 -15.04
N LEU A 56 -2.17 -3.93 -15.87
CA LEU A 56 -0.78 -4.06 -15.44
C LEU A 56 -0.38 -2.98 -14.43
N PHE A 57 -0.76 -1.72 -14.65
CA PHE A 57 -0.50 -0.64 -13.69
C PHE A 57 -1.18 -0.89 -12.34
N LYS A 58 -2.45 -1.34 -12.34
CA LYS A 58 -3.13 -1.76 -11.10
C LYS A 58 -2.41 -2.92 -10.42
N LYS A 59 -1.99 -3.93 -11.18
CA LYS A 59 -1.20 -5.04 -10.64
C LYS A 59 0.15 -4.60 -10.09
N ILE A 60 0.81 -3.62 -10.69
CA ILE A 60 2.07 -3.06 -10.19
C ILE A 60 1.83 -2.31 -8.89
N GLU A 61 0.76 -1.50 -8.79
CA GLU A 61 0.38 -0.87 -7.51
C GLU A 61 0.10 -1.91 -6.42
N ASP A 62 -0.62 -2.98 -6.76
CA ASP A 62 -0.89 -4.06 -5.82
C ASP A 62 0.39 -4.80 -5.44
N VAL A 63 1.27 -5.11 -6.40
CA VAL A 63 2.59 -5.72 -6.13
C VAL A 63 3.44 -4.82 -5.25
N ILE A 64 3.44 -3.49 -5.44
CA ILE A 64 4.14 -2.54 -4.56
C ILE A 64 3.55 -2.58 -3.14
N LYS A 65 2.23 -2.70 -2.98
CA LYS A 65 1.59 -2.88 -1.66
C LYS A 65 1.94 -4.23 -1.03
N TYR A 66 2.01 -5.30 -1.82
CA TYR A 66 2.44 -6.62 -1.33
C TYR A 66 3.94 -6.66 -1.02
N LEU A 67 4.75 -5.82 -1.67
CA LEU A 67 6.18 -5.66 -1.38
C LEU A 67 6.46 -4.78 -0.16
N ASP A 68 5.44 -4.15 0.44
CA ASP A 68 5.59 -3.55 1.77
C ASP A 68 5.79 -4.66 2.81
N HIS A 69 7.06 -4.98 2.98
CA HIS A 69 7.61 -6.12 3.71
C HIS A 69 7.12 -6.21 5.16
N GLN A 70 6.68 -5.09 5.75
CA GLN A 70 6.15 -5.06 7.12
C GLN A 70 4.79 -5.75 7.27
N TYR A 71 3.99 -5.88 6.19
CA TYR A 71 2.70 -6.56 6.24
C TYR A 71 2.84 -8.07 6.03
N ILE A 72 3.71 -8.49 5.11
CA ILE A 72 4.00 -9.91 4.87
C ILE A 72 4.69 -10.54 6.08
N ASP A 73 5.66 -9.87 6.72
CA ASP A 73 6.32 -10.43 7.90
C ASP A 73 5.37 -10.66 9.08
N ARG A 74 4.36 -9.79 9.26
CA ARG A 74 3.33 -9.99 10.29
C ARG A 74 2.32 -11.08 9.93
N MET A 75 2.04 -11.28 8.64
CA MET A 75 1.17 -12.36 8.14
C MET A 75 1.89 -13.71 8.02
N ALA A 76 3.21 -13.72 7.85
CA ALA A 76 4.04 -14.91 7.63
C ALA A 76 4.38 -15.65 8.92
N VAL A 77 4.03 -15.11 10.09
CA VAL A 77 4.08 -15.86 11.35
C VAL A 77 2.97 -16.91 11.34
N THR A 78 3.23 -18.00 10.64
CA THR A 78 2.40 -19.19 10.61
C THR A 78 2.18 -19.71 12.03
N ASP A 79 1.03 -20.31 12.30
CA ASP A 79 0.70 -20.77 13.66
C ASP A 79 1.68 -21.85 14.16
N ALA A 80 2.25 -22.63 13.25
CA ALA A 80 3.34 -23.55 13.56
C ALA A 80 4.59 -22.83 14.10
N MET A 81 4.91 -21.66 13.56
CA MET A 81 6.07 -20.85 13.99
C MET A 81 5.82 -20.15 15.32
N LYS A 82 4.58 -19.71 15.60
CA LYS A 82 4.18 -19.24 16.94
C LYS A 82 4.33 -20.35 17.98
N LEU A 83 3.93 -21.56 17.63
CA LEU A 83 4.00 -22.72 18.53
C LEU A 83 5.45 -23.11 18.82
N GLN A 84 6.32 -23.12 17.81
CA GLN A 84 7.76 -23.30 17.96
C GLN A 84 8.39 -22.20 18.84
N PHE A 85 7.98 -20.95 18.68
CA PHE A 85 8.45 -19.84 19.50
C PHE A 85 8.04 -20.00 20.96
N ILE A 86 6.78 -20.37 21.22
CA ILE A 86 6.28 -20.62 22.58
C ILE A 86 7.03 -21.78 23.24
N LEU A 87 7.30 -22.87 22.50
CA LEU A 87 8.07 -24.01 23.01
C LEU A 87 9.53 -23.64 23.26
N ALA A 88 10.14 -22.86 22.37
CA ALA A 88 11.52 -22.38 22.55
C ALA A 88 11.65 -21.42 23.74
N GLU A 89 10.65 -20.59 23.99
CA GLU A 89 10.62 -19.65 25.13
C GLU A 89 9.95 -20.23 26.39
N GLU A 90 9.52 -21.50 26.39
CA GLU A 90 8.72 -22.09 27.48
C GLU A 90 9.39 -21.96 28.85
N GLN A 91 10.72 -22.07 28.93
CA GLN A 91 11.45 -21.91 30.20
C GLN A 91 11.81 -20.45 30.52
N VAL A 92 11.84 -19.59 29.50
CA VAL A 92 12.22 -18.18 29.62
C VAL A 92 11.04 -17.33 30.12
N ILE A 93 9.82 -17.65 29.69
CA ILE A 93 8.60 -16.95 30.09
C ILE A 93 8.33 -17.06 31.61
N PRO A 94 8.29 -18.24 32.24
CA PRO A 94 8.01 -18.37 33.67
C PRO A 94 9.14 -17.82 34.54
N SER A 95 10.40 -17.97 34.12
CA SER A 95 11.54 -17.39 34.85
C SER A 95 11.52 -15.86 34.83
N ARG A 96 11.19 -15.24 33.69
CA ARG A 96 10.97 -13.79 33.59
C ARG A 96 9.75 -13.33 34.40
N ALA A 97 8.65 -14.08 34.37
CA ALA A 97 7.44 -13.74 35.15
C ALA A 97 7.72 -13.78 36.66
N ALA A 98 8.41 -14.81 37.15
CA ALA A 98 8.80 -14.93 38.56
C ALA A 98 9.74 -13.78 38.99
N PHE A 99 10.69 -13.39 38.14
CA PHE A 99 11.56 -12.25 38.42
C PHE A 99 10.78 -10.92 38.44
N LEU A 100 9.83 -10.74 37.52
CA LEU A 100 8.98 -9.54 37.49
C LEU A 100 8.09 -9.47 38.74
N GLU A 101 7.57 -10.60 39.21
CA GLU A 101 6.84 -10.68 40.48
C GLU A 101 7.72 -10.30 41.68
N GLN A 102 8.98 -10.76 41.71
CA GLN A 102 9.93 -10.32 42.74
C GLN A 102 10.16 -8.80 42.68
N VAL A 103 10.36 -8.23 41.49
CA VAL A 103 10.53 -6.78 41.32
C VAL A 103 9.27 -6.02 41.78
N LYS A 104 8.07 -6.53 41.46
CA LYS A 104 6.80 -5.96 41.91
C LYS A 104 6.68 -5.98 43.43
N ASN A 105 7.13 -7.05 44.08
CA ASN A 105 7.14 -7.17 45.55
C ASN A 105 8.15 -6.24 46.22
N LEU A 106 9.21 -5.82 45.51
CA LEU A 106 10.22 -4.87 46.00
C LEU A 106 9.83 -3.40 45.77
N GLN A 107 8.90 -3.12 44.84
CA GLN A 107 8.37 -1.78 44.60
C GLN A 107 7.91 -1.02 45.87
N PRO A 108 7.14 -1.61 46.81
CA PRO A 108 6.72 -0.91 48.02
C PRO A 108 7.86 -0.60 49.00
N ILE A 109 9.01 -1.25 48.88
CA ILE A 109 10.18 -0.97 49.74
C ILE A 109 10.82 0.36 49.35
N LEU A 110 10.81 0.69 48.05
CA LEU A 110 11.31 1.97 47.55
C LEU A 110 10.46 3.16 48.04
N GLU A 111 9.17 2.93 48.28
CA GLU A 111 8.23 3.92 48.82
C GLU A 111 8.18 3.93 50.36
N SER A 112 9.01 3.12 51.03
CA SER A 112 8.97 3.02 52.48
C SER A 112 9.32 4.34 53.17
N ALA A 113 8.50 4.72 54.16
CA ALA A 113 8.70 5.94 54.95
C ALA A 113 10.05 5.96 55.68
N SER A 114 10.67 4.81 55.91
CA SER A 114 12.02 4.70 56.48
C SER A 114 13.10 5.25 55.56
N ILE A 115 13.00 5.07 54.23
CA ILE A 115 13.93 5.67 53.26
C ILE A 115 13.69 7.18 53.15
N GLN A 116 12.43 7.62 53.22
CA GLN A 116 12.10 9.05 53.21
C GLN A 116 12.54 9.78 54.48
N ALA A 117 12.55 9.12 55.64
CA ALA A 117 12.93 9.71 56.92
C ALA A 117 14.46 9.75 57.18
N VAL A 118 15.28 9.25 56.25
CA VAL A 118 16.76 9.24 56.37
C VAL A 118 17.37 10.63 56.59
N PRO A 119 16.95 11.71 55.90
CA PRO A 119 17.51 13.06 56.12
C PRO A 119 17.28 13.57 57.54
N ASP A 120 16.10 13.30 58.11
CA ASP A 120 15.75 13.73 59.48
C ASP A 120 16.59 13.02 60.53
N HIS A 121 16.88 11.73 60.30
CA HIS A 121 17.72 10.94 61.18
C HIS A 121 19.19 11.34 61.04
N ALA A 122 19.65 11.68 59.84
CA ALA A 122 21.00 12.20 59.59
C ALA A 122 21.24 13.53 60.32
N ALA A 123 20.29 14.46 60.32
CA ALA A 123 20.41 15.73 61.04
C ALA A 123 20.53 15.53 62.56
N LYS A 124 19.74 14.62 63.13
CA LYS A 124 19.81 14.26 64.56
C LYS A 124 21.15 13.58 64.90
N LEU A 125 21.63 12.70 64.04
CA LEU A 125 22.89 11.99 64.22
C LEU A 125 24.09 12.94 64.08
N GLN A 126 24.04 13.89 63.16
CA GLN A 126 25.06 14.95 63.03
C GLN A 126 25.14 15.81 64.30
N ARG A 127 23.99 16.18 64.87
CA ARG A 127 23.94 16.92 66.14
C ARG A 127 24.51 16.11 67.31
N LEU A 128 24.16 14.83 67.39
CA LEU A 128 24.72 13.93 68.41
C LEU A 128 26.23 13.74 68.24
N SER A 129 26.72 13.57 67.01
CA SER A 129 28.15 13.49 66.70
C SER A 129 28.89 14.74 67.17
N GLN A 130 28.33 15.93 66.92
CA GLN A 130 28.95 17.17 67.35
C GLN A 130 28.98 17.34 68.87
N ILE A 131 27.95 16.89 69.57
CA ILE A 131 27.94 16.85 71.05
C ILE A 131 28.95 15.83 71.57
N HIS A 132 29.06 14.66 70.93
CA HIS A 132 30.01 13.63 71.32
C HIS A 132 31.47 14.11 71.18
N ILE A 133 31.79 14.80 70.08
CA ILE A 133 33.10 15.42 69.85
C ILE A 133 33.42 16.47 70.92
N GLN A 134 32.42 17.16 71.47
CA GLN A 134 32.62 18.13 72.56
C GLN A 134 32.78 17.49 73.95
N GLN A 135 32.34 16.23 74.11
CA GLN A 135 32.42 15.50 75.37
C GLN A 135 33.69 14.63 75.50
N GLN A 136 34.38 14.36 74.38
CA GLN A 136 35.68 13.70 74.31
C GLN A 136 36.83 14.70 74.39
#